data_AF-A0A1C6TP45-F1
#
_entry.id   AF-A0A1C6TP45-F1
#
_cell.length_a   1.000
_cell.length_b   1.000
_cell.length_c   1.000
_cell.angle_alpha   90.00
_cell.angle_beta   90.00
_cell.angle_gamma   90.00
#
_symmetry.space_group_name_H-M   'P 1'
#
loop_
_entity.id
_entity.type
_entity.pdbx_description
1 polymer ?
#
loop_
_entity_poly.entity_id
_entity_poly.type
_entity_poly.pdbx_seq_one_letter_code
_entity_poly.pdbx_strand_id
1 'polypeptide(L)'
;MTDHSEQQVFVRVLDALLREDHIGLLRRGRLTVTGRWEVPHAGGLLRIPVRADGFQAMLRCATAMLDVRDAEGRERRVDTLDALLAVLAPVDDPEAEAGWQTFIAECHADLRARRLATRSRPAVSTAVAAERVTTPAGMPAALLDDVLAAHAGHPVYPTDRCRHGLGDDDLTQYAPEHAPRFALRWHVAPRTAVRLTGPLPAWWPAADRAGDVLLPVHPLTAARHALPVTDRPVVTVRPTLSMRTVALADDPYTHLKLPLPTATLGARNRRGLRPATLADGAAVAGLLDRTAAAEPAFAGRIRHADERTFGHVGDDDRRAFLLRRFPRDLASTRVVPVAALAAPDPESGTVLERIGGGRPQAVLDAYLDLLLDWHVCLWLRYGVALEAHPQNIHLLLAPDGTIGLLYKDDDGARLDPRHRGAVTLRDARMWVTDPGELADVFVTITLHLAAAAPLLALAARGVPVPTPAAALTPRLIAARDRWGDGLAAREFTERVLRAERLPVKAMVTAGTLLPKQRLGCADVNKFYRHTGPNYLRETR
;
A
#
# COMPACT_ATOMS: atom_id res chain seq x y z
N MET A 1 12.24 -21.78 17.82
CA MET A 1 10.90 -21.68 17.20
C MET A 1 10.79 -22.56 15.96
N THR A 2 9.68 -23.28 15.78
CA THR A 2 9.35 -24.05 14.56
C THR A 2 8.34 -23.36 13.64
N ASP A 3 7.62 -22.33 14.12
CA ASP A 3 6.65 -21.59 13.32
C ASP A 3 7.29 -20.43 12.55
N HIS A 4 7.45 -20.61 11.23
CA HIS A 4 7.97 -19.59 10.33
C HIS A 4 7.12 -18.32 10.26
N SER A 5 5.80 -18.42 10.41
CA SER A 5 4.92 -17.25 10.36
C SER A 5 5.18 -16.34 11.56
N GLU A 6 5.36 -16.92 12.75
CA GLU A 6 5.67 -16.15 13.96
C GLU A 6 7.05 -15.50 13.88
N GLN A 7 8.06 -16.20 13.36
CA GLN A 7 9.38 -15.63 13.12
C GLN A 7 9.32 -14.41 12.20
N GLN A 8 8.52 -14.47 11.13
CA GLN A 8 8.33 -13.34 10.24
C GLN A 8 7.69 -12.14 10.95
N VAL A 9 6.61 -12.36 11.71
CA VAL A 9 5.94 -11.27 12.45
C VAL A 9 6.89 -10.68 13.49
N PHE A 10 7.60 -11.51 14.25
CA PHE A 10 8.60 -11.09 15.22
C PHE A 10 9.62 -10.14 14.61
N VAL A 11 10.26 -10.55 13.51
CA VAL A 11 11.31 -9.76 12.85
C VAL A 11 10.72 -8.46 12.30
N ARG A 12 9.56 -8.52 11.65
CA ARG A 12 8.92 -7.33 11.07
C ARG A 12 8.52 -6.33 12.15
N VAL A 13 7.93 -6.79 13.25
CA VAL A 13 7.54 -5.95 14.40
C VAL A 13 8.78 -5.32 15.04
N LEU A 14 9.81 -6.11 15.34
CA LEU A 14 11.04 -5.58 15.94
C LEU A 14 11.77 -4.60 15.01
N ASP A 15 11.85 -4.90 13.71
CA ASP A 15 12.41 -3.99 12.69
C ASP A 15 11.67 -2.64 12.70
N ALA A 16 10.33 -2.66 12.74
CA ALA A 16 9.52 -1.45 12.76
C ALA A 16 9.69 -0.66 14.07
N LEU A 17 9.68 -1.32 15.23
CA LEU A 17 9.85 -0.67 16.53
C LEU A 17 11.25 -0.07 16.69
N LEU A 18 12.29 -0.75 16.19
CA LEU A 18 13.65 -0.23 16.15
C LEU A 18 13.73 0.99 15.21
N ARG A 19 13.22 0.88 13.98
CA ARG A 19 13.20 1.97 13.00
C ARG A 19 12.48 3.22 13.50
N GLU A 20 11.36 3.04 14.20
CA GLU A 20 10.52 4.12 14.72
C GLU A 20 10.93 4.58 16.13
N ASP A 21 12.08 4.12 16.63
CA ASP A 21 12.65 4.48 17.93
C ASP A 21 11.65 4.32 19.10
N HIS A 22 10.83 3.26 19.04
CA HIS A 22 9.89 2.93 20.12
C HIS A 22 10.65 2.83 21.43
N ILE A 23 10.16 3.47 22.49
CA ILE A 23 10.82 3.56 23.81
C ILE A 23 12.32 3.92 23.76
N GLY A 24 12.79 4.62 22.72
CA GLY A 24 14.20 4.95 22.56
C GLY A 24 15.11 3.78 22.16
N LEU A 25 14.57 2.72 21.54
CA LEU A 25 15.31 1.53 21.11
C LEU A 25 16.52 1.86 20.21
N LEU A 26 16.41 2.89 19.38
CA LEU A 26 17.47 3.31 18.47
C LEU A 26 18.35 4.38 19.10
N ARG A 27 17.78 5.46 19.65
CA ARG A 27 18.60 6.59 20.13
C ARG A 27 19.44 6.27 21.38
N ARG A 28 19.03 5.28 22.19
CA ARG A 28 19.75 4.87 23.42
C ARG A 28 20.66 3.65 23.21
N GLY A 29 20.63 3.06 22.02
CA GLY A 29 21.36 1.84 21.75
C GLY A 29 22.78 2.09 21.25
N ARG A 30 23.59 1.04 21.28
CA ARG A 30 24.94 1.01 20.71
C ARG A 30 25.22 -0.32 20.03
N LEU A 31 25.96 -0.29 18.93
CA LEU A 31 26.42 -1.50 18.25
C LEU A 31 27.67 -2.03 18.97
N THR A 32 27.65 -3.31 19.33
CA THR A 32 28.81 -4.02 19.89
C THR A 32 29.69 -4.56 18.77
N VAL A 33 30.95 -4.86 19.11
CA VAL A 33 31.89 -5.56 18.22
C VAL A 33 31.39 -6.93 17.76
N THR A 34 30.49 -7.54 18.53
CA THR A 34 29.87 -8.84 18.21
C THR A 34 28.65 -8.74 17.30
N GLY A 35 28.36 -7.56 16.74
CA GLY A 35 27.23 -7.34 15.84
C GLY A 35 25.87 -7.33 16.55
N ARG A 36 25.85 -7.04 17.85
CA ARG A 36 24.62 -6.93 18.64
C ARG A 36 24.31 -5.47 18.95
N TRP A 37 23.05 -5.12 18.91
CA TRP A 37 22.56 -3.83 19.35
C TRP A 37 22.18 -3.91 20.83
N GLU A 38 22.97 -3.26 21.68
CA GLU A 38 22.73 -3.17 23.12
C GLU A 38 21.95 -1.90 23.43
N VAL A 39 20.80 -2.02 24.10
CA VAL A 39 19.99 -0.87 24.49
C VAL A 39 19.44 -1.03 25.92
N PRO A 40 19.65 -0.05 26.82
CA PRO A 40 19.02 -0.05 28.14
C PRO A 40 17.50 0.06 28.03
N HIS A 41 16.77 -0.72 28.83
CA HIS A 41 15.32 -0.65 28.97
C HIS A 41 14.91 -0.74 30.44
N ALA A 42 13.64 -0.47 30.76
CA ALA A 42 13.16 -0.41 32.15
C ALA A 42 13.42 -1.69 32.95
N GLY A 43 13.44 -2.85 32.30
CA GLY A 43 13.70 -4.15 32.92
C GLY A 43 15.13 -4.66 32.77
N GLY A 44 16.10 -3.81 32.35
CA GLY A 44 17.50 -4.19 32.23
C GLY A 44 18.14 -3.80 30.88
N LEU A 45 18.87 -4.72 30.25
CA LEU A 45 19.59 -4.51 28.99
C LEU A 45 19.08 -5.46 27.91
N LEU A 46 18.62 -4.92 26.77
CA LEU A 46 18.28 -5.70 25.59
C LEU A 46 19.51 -5.86 24.70
N ARG A 47 19.68 -7.06 24.14
CA ARG A 47 20.67 -7.37 23.11
C ARG A 47 19.99 -7.94 21.88
N ILE A 48 19.89 -7.13 20.83
CA ILE A 48 19.23 -7.51 19.58
C ILE A 48 20.32 -7.91 18.57
N PRO A 49 20.30 -9.14 18.02
CA PRO A 49 21.13 -9.48 16.87
C PRO A 49 20.72 -8.61 15.68
N VAL A 50 21.65 -7.84 15.13
CA VAL A 50 21.37 -6.92 14.02
C VAL A 50 22.30 -7.16 12.84
N ARG A 51 21.84 -6.71 11.67
CA ARG A 51 22.61 -6.62 10.43
C ARG A 51 22.29 -5.29 9.73
N ALA A 52 23.10 -4.91 8.76
CA ALA A 52 22.79 -3.75 7.92
C ALA A 52 21.45 -3.96 7.19
N ASP A 53 20.63 -2.91 7.15
CA ASP A 53 19.44 -2.84 6.29
C ASP A 53 19.74 -1.93 5.09
N GLY A 54 20.03 -0.66 5.36
CA GLY A 54 20.42 0.30 4.33
C GLY A 54 19.25 0.79 3.48
N PHE A 55 17.98 0.46 3.80
CA PHE A 55 16.80 0.90 3.04
C PHE A 55 15.84 1.75 3.88
N GLN A 56 15.12 1.15 4.84
CA GLN A 56 14.19 1.89 5.73
C GLN A 56 14.83 2.22 7.07
N ALA A 57 15.93 1.55 7.43
CA ALA A 57 16.71 1.82 8.62
C ALA A 57 18.20 1.55 8.34
N MET A 58 19.09 2.01 9.23
CA MET A 58 20.51 1.64 9.16
C MET A 58 20.71 0.17 9.51
N LEU A 59 19.96 -0.31 10.50
CA LEU A 59 20.05 -1.65 11.07
C LEU A 59 18.68 -2.31 11.03
N ARG A 60 18.69 -3.62 10.87
CA ARG A 60 17.54 -4.49 11.05
C ARG A 60 17.92 -5.71 11.87
N CYS A 61 16.90 -6.34 12.44
CA CYS A 61 17.03 -7.60 13.13
C CYS A 61 17.56 -8.69 12.20
N ALA A 62 18.56 -9.44 12.67
CA ALA A 62 19.20 -10.51 11.91
C ALA A 62 18.45 -11.84 12.04
N THR A 63 17.76 -12.08 13.15
CA THR A 63 17.06 -13.32 13.45
C THR A 63 15.90 -13.07 14.41
N ALA A 64 14.89 -13.93 14.45
CA ALA A 64 13.68 -13.79 15.27
C ALA A 64 13.95 -14.06 16.77
N MET A 65 14.90 -13.34 17.37
CA MET A 65 15.18 -13.41 18.79
C MET A 65 15.88 -12.15 19.31
N LEU A 66 15.81 -11.93 20.62
CA LEU A 66 16.70 -11.03 21.37
C LEU A 66 17.04 -11.64 22.73
N ASP A 67 18.12 -11.19 23.35
CA ASP A 67 18.45 -11.57 24.73
C ASP A 67 18.16 -10.38 25.67
N VAL A 68 17.65 -10.67 26.87
CA VAL A 68 17.39 -9.70 27.92
C VAL A 68 18.24 -10.05 29.13
N ARG A 69 19.00 -9.09 29.65
CA ARG A 69 19.67 -9.19 30.94
C ARG A 69 18.98 -8.30 31.95
N ASP A 70 18.39 -8.88 32.99
CA ASP A 70 17.66 -8.11 34.01
C ASP A 70 18.59 -7.36 34.98
N ALA A 71 18.00 -6.67 35.96
CA ALA A 71 18.72 -5.90 36.98
C ALA A 71 19.57 -6.80 37.91
N GLU A 72 19.16 -8.05 38.11
CA GLU A 72 19.90 -9.05 38.89
C GLU A 72 20.99 -9.76 38.06
N GLY A 73 21.14 -9.41 36.79
CA GLY A 73 22.14 -9.97 35.87
C GLY A 73 21.75 -11.31 35.25
N ARG A 74 20.51 -11.79 35.44
CA ARG A 74 20.02 -13.02 34.81
C ARG A 74 19.76 -12.77 33.34
N GLU A 75 20.22 -13.69 32.49
CA GLU A 75 20.00 -13.62 31.05
C GLU A 75 18.85 -14.54 30.64
N ARG A 76 17.95 -14.03 29.79
CA ARG A 76 16.90 -14.83 29.15
C ARG A 76 16.79 -14.53 27.68
N ARG A 77 16.47 -15.55 26.89
CA ARG A 77 16.13 -15.42 25.48
C ARG A 77 14.66 -15.08 25.30
N VAL A 78 14.39 -14.22 24.33
CA VAL A 78 13.07 -13.84 23.84
C VAL A 78 12.99 -14.23 22.39
N ASP A 79 12.23 -15.28 22.10
CA ASP A 79 12.05 -15.85 20.78
C ASP A 79 10.58 -16.24 20.54
N THR A 80 9.64 -15.51 21.14
CA THR A 80 8.21 -15.59 20.79
C THR A 80 7.66 -14.19 20.61
N LEU A 81 6.61 -14.05 19.82
CA LEU A 81 5.98 -12.75 19.58
C LEU A 81 5.41 -12.18 20.89
N ASP A 82 4.79 -13.01 21.72
CA ASP A 82 4.24 -12.58 23.01
C ASP A 82 5.32 -12.11 23.97
N ALA A 83 6.44 -12.84 24.05
CA ALA A 83 7.55 -12.43 24.91
C ALA A 83 8.19 -11.13 24.42
N LEU A 84 8.28 -10.91 23.10
CA LEU A 84 8.75 -9.65 22.52
C LEU A 84 7.81 -8.49 22.89
N LEU A 85 6.51 -8.68 22.72
CA LEU A 85 5.50 -7.66 23.02
C LEU A 85 5.45 -7.33 24.52
N ALA A 86 5.66 -8.32 25.39
CA ALA A 86 5.74 -8.10 26.83
C ALA A 86 6.99 -7.30 27.23
N VAL A 87 8.15 -7.58 26.62
CA VAL A 87 9.42 -6.91 26.92
C VAL A 87 9.44 -5.45 26.48
N LEU A 88 8.77 -5.15 25.38
CA LEU A 88 8.76 -3.82 24.76
C LEU A 88 7.53 -3.00 25.13
N ALA A 89 6.73 -3.45 26.10
CA ALA A 89 5.59 -2.69 26.60
C ALA A 89 6.06 -1.33 27.18
N PRO A 90 5.40 -0.21 26.82
CA PRO A 90 5.60 1.04 27.53
C PRO A 90 5.08 0.90 28.96
N VAL A 91 5.67 1.68 29.87
CA VAL A 91 5.30 1.76 31.29
C VAL A 91 5.19 3.22 31.70
N ASP A 92 4.35 3.50 32.69
CA ASP A 92 4.11 4.82 33.25
C ASP A 92 3.59 5.84 32.21
N ASP A 93 2.87 5.34 31.20
CA ASP A 93 2.35 6.14 30.09
C ASP A 93 1.00 5.58 29.62
N PRO A 94 -0.12 6.03 30.21
CA PRO A 94 -1.45 5.47 29.93
C PRO A 94 -1.86 5.54 28.45
N GLU A 95 -1.45 6.58 27.72
CA GLU A 95 -1.76 6.71 26.30
C GLU A 95 -0.96 5.71 25.46
N ALA A 96 0.33 5.56 25.73
CA ALA A 96 1.17 4.60 25.04
C ALA A 96 0.77 3.16 25.38
N GLU A 97 0.39 2.89 26.62
CA GLU A 97 -0.12 1.59 27.08
C GLU A 97 -1.41 1.20 26.35
N ALA A 98 -2.37 2.12 26.21
CA ALA A 98 -3.60 1.86 25.46
C ALA A 98 -3.34 1.57 23.96
N GLY A 99 -2.43 2.34 23.34
CA GLY A 99 -1.99 2.09 21.98
C GLY A 99 -1.25 0.75 21.83
N TRP A 100 -0.45 0.38 22.82
CA TRP A 100 0.28 -0.90 22.86
C TRP A 100 -0.68 -2.09 22.93
N GLN A 101 -1.73 -2.03 23.75
CA GLN A 101 -2.75 -3.08 23.78
C GLN A 101 -3.43 -3.27 22.42
N THR A 102 -3.69 -2.16 21.71
CA THR A 102 -4.22 -2.22 20.35
C THR A 102 -3.21 -2.87 19.38
N PHE A 103 -1.93 -2.56 19.54
CA PHE A 103 -0.86 -3.13 18.72
C PHE A 103 -0.60 -4.62 19.00
N ILE A 104 -0.76 -5.09 20.24
CA ILE A 104 -0.73 -6.53 20.58
C ILE A 104 -1.81 -7.27 19.79
N ALA A 105 -3.06 -6.78 19.85
CA ALA A 105 -4.17 -7.36 19.09
C ALA A 105 -3.91 -7.32 17.58
N GLU A 106 -3.30 -6.24 17.07
CA GLU A 106 -2.88 -6.11 15.68
C GLU A 106 -1.85 -7.18 15.27
N CYS A 107 -0.82 -7.41 16.09
CA CYS A 107 0.21 -8.41 15.86
C CYS A 107 -0.35 -9.84 15.87
N HIS A 108 -1.26 -10.14 16.79
CA HIS A 108 -1.93 -11.44 16.86
C HIS A 108 -2.84 -11.70 15.68
N ALA A 109 -3.60 -10.69 15.24
CA ALA A 109 -4.45 -10.79 14.06
C ALA A 109 -3.63 -11.00 12.78
N ASP A 110 -2.51 -10.30 12.64
CA ASP A 110 -1.57 -10.49 11.53
C ASP A 110 -0.97 -11.91 11.53
N LEU A 111 -0.48 -12.40 12.68
CA LEU A 111 0.06 -13.76 12.80
C LEU A 111 -0.97 -14.83 12.42
N ARG A 112 -2.21 -14.67 12.90
CA ARG A 112 -3.34 -15.56 12.54
C ARG A 112 -3.60 -15.55 11.03
N ALA A 113 -3.72 -14.37 10.43
CA ALA A 113 -3.93 -14.22 8.99
C ALA A 113 -2.76 -14.81 8.18
N ARG A 114 -1.51 -14.65 8.64
CA ARG A 114 -0.34 -15.26 7.99
C ARG A 114 -0.36 -16.78 8.03
N ARG A 115 -0.68 -17.36 9.19
CA ARG A 115 -0.82 -18.82 9.35
C ARG A 115 -1.92 -19.35 8.43
N LEU A 116 -3.06 -18.67 8.36
CA LEU A 116 -4.18 -19.04 7.49
C LEU A 116 -3.77 -18.99 6.00
N ALA A 117 -3.18 -17.89 5.54
CA ALA A 117 -2.72 -17.74 4.17
C ALA A 117 -1.62 -18.75 3.80
N THR A 118 -0.71 -19.07 4.72
CA THR A 118 0.34 -20.08 4.50
C THR A 118 -0.27 -21.46 4.30
N ARG A 119 -1.29 -21.83 5.08
CA ARG A 119 -2.00 -23.12 4.93
C ARG A 119 -2.75 -23.22 3.60
N SER A 120 -3.38 -22.15 3.13
CA SER A 120 -4.14 -22.17 1.87
C SER A 120 -3.28 -21.99 0.61
N ARG A 121 -2.05 -21.48 0.74
CA ARG A 121 -1.21 -21.07 -0.39
C ARG A 121 -1.01 -22.16 -1.46
N PRO A 122 -0.73 -23.44 -1.16
CA PRO A 122 -0.54 -24.45 -2.21
C PRO A 122 -1.80 -24.60 -3.08
N ALA A 123 -2.96 -24.74 -2.46
CA ALA A 123 -4.24 -24.88 -3.17
C ALA A 123 -4.58 -23.64 -4.00
N VAL A 124 -4.40 -22.44 -3.43
CA VAL A 124 -4.63 -21.16 -4.14
C VAL A 124 -3.67 -21.02 -5.31
N SER A 125 -2.39 -21.36 -5.14
CA SER A 125 -1.38 -21.29 -6.20
C SER A 125 -1.72 -22.21 -7.37
N THR A 126 -2.14 -23.44 -7.10
CA THR A 126 -2.60 -24.38 -8.14
C THR A 126 -3.84 -23.87 -8.86
N ALA A 127 -4.82 -23.33 -8.11
CA ALA A 127 -6.03 -22.77 -8.71
C ALA A 127 -5.74 -21.55 -9.60
N VAL A 128 -4.85 -20.66 -9.16
CA VAL A 128 -4.41 -19.50 -9.95
C VAL A 128 -3.70 -19.93 -11.23
N ALA A 129 -2.81 -20.93 -11.16
CA ALA A 129 -2.13 -21.45 -12.35
C ALA A 129 -3.13 -22.07 -13.34
N ALA A 130 -4.05 -22.91 -12.85
CA ALA A 130 -5.06 -23.54 -13.68
C ALA A 130 -6.01 -22.51 -14.34
N GLU A 131 -6.46 -21.51 -13.58
CA GLU A 131 -7.34 -20.46 -14.10
C GLU A 131 -6.62 -19.58 -15.14
N ARG A 132 -5.32 -19.34 -14.95
CA ARG A 132 -4.52 -18.51 -15.86
C ARG A 132 -4.45 -19.07 -17.28
N VAL A 133 -4.45 -20.39 -17.44
CA VAL A 133 -4.36 -21.06 -18.77
C VAL A 133 -5.45 -20.58 -19.72
N THR A 134 -6.68 -20.36 -19.21
CA THR A 134 -7.83 -19.95 -20.02
C THR A 134 -8.17 -18.46 -19.85
N THR A 135 -7.43 -17.73 -19.03
CA THR A 135 -7.72 -16.32 -18.74
C THR A 135 -7.08 -15.42 -19.80
N PRO A 136 -7.86 -14.54 -20.47
CA PRO A 136 -7.31 -13.61 -21.44
C PRO A 136 -6.42 -12.55 -20.77
N ALA A 137 -5.64 -11.83 -21.60
CA ALA A 137 -4.87 -10.66 -21.16
C ALA A 137 -5.76 -9.54 -20.59
N GLY A 138 -5.14 -8.44 -20.17
CA GLY A 138 -5.85 -7.30 -19.60
C GLY A 138 -6.20 -7.47 -18.11
N MET A 139 -7.30 -6.84 -17.69
CA MET A 139 -7.75 -6.88 -16.29
C MET A 139 -8.06 -8.29 -15.75
N PRO A 140 -8.61 -9.24 -16.52
CA PRO A 140 -8.82 -10.61 -16.04
C PRO A 140 -7.53 -11.27 -15.51
N ALA A 141 -6.43 -11.19 -16.26
CA ALA A 141 -5.13 -11.70 -15.83
C ALA A 141 -4.53 -10.90 -14.66
N ALA A 142 -4.75 -9.58 -14.61
CA ALA A 142 -4.30 -8.73 -13.51
C ALA A 142 -4.92 -9.13 -12.17
N LEU A 143 -6.19 -9.57 -12.15
CA LEU A 143 -6.86 -10.05 -10.93
C LEU A 143 -6.24 -11.34 -10.37
N LEU A 144 -5.67 -12.18 -11.22
CA LEU A 144 -4.90 -13.35 -10.77
C LEU A 144 -3.56 -12.91 -10.15
N ASP A 145 -2.96 -11.85 -10.67
CA ASP A 145 -1.72 -11.28 -10.13
C ASP A 145 -1.95 -10.53 -8.80
N ASP A 146 -3.15 -9.97 -8.59
CA ASP A 146 -3.57 -9.43 -7.29
C ASP A 146 -3.56 -10.52 -6.19
N VAL A 147 -3.96 -11.76 -6.50
CA VAL A 147 -3.90 -12.89 -5.56
C VAL A 147 -2.45 -13.21 -5.18
N LEU A 148 -1.54 -13.24 -6.17
CA LEU A 148 -0.11 -13.48 -5.92
C LEU A 148 0.51 -12.35 -5.09
N ALA A 149 0.17 -11.09 -5.41
CA ALA A 149 0.60 -9.92 -4.65
C ALA A 149 0.06 -9.94 -3.20
N ALA A 150 -1.17 -10.42 -2.96
CA ALA A 150 -1.74 -10.54 -1.62
C ALA A 150 -0.92 -11.50 -0.72
N HIS A 151 -0.30 -12.53 -1.29
CA HIS A 151 0.64 -13.38 -0.57
C HIS A 151 2.02 -12.73 -0.33
N ALA A 152 2.46 -11.80 -1.19
CA ALA A 152 3.71 -11.07 -1.00
C ALA A 152 3.60 -10.05 0.15
N GLY A 153 2.48 -9.33 0.24
CA GLY A 153 2.20 -8.37 1.32
C GLY A 153 2.88 -7.01 1.15
N HIS A 154 2.71 -6.12 2.13
CA HIS A 154 3.29 -4.78 2.10
C HIS A 154 4.80 -4.83 2.39
N PRO A 155 5.65 -4.09 1.65
CA PRO A 155 7.10 -4.22 1.82
C PRO A 155 7.63 -3.72 3.17
N VAL A 156 6.99 -2.72 3.78
CA VAL A 156 7.54 -2.03 4.97
C VAL A 156 6.65 -2.01 6.22
N TYR A 157 5.36 -2.34 6.13
CA TYR A 157 4.43 -2.25 7.27
C TYR A 157 4.40 -3.60 7.99
N PRO A 158 4.67 -3.67 9.30
CA PRO A 158 5.03 -4.94 9.93
C PRO A 158 3.89 -5.95 9.98
N THR A 159 2.68 -5.47 10.23
CA THR A 159 1.44 -6.21 10.44
C THR A 159 0.49 -6.04 9.25
N ASP A 160 1.03 -6.13 8.03
CA ASP A 160 0.31 -5.81 6.79
C ASP A 160 -0.84 -6.75 6.44
N ARG A 161 -0.93 -7.92 7.07
CA ARG A 161 -2.07 -8.85 6.93
C ARG A 161 -3.12 -8.65 8.02
N CYS A 162 -2.87 -7.81 9.02
CA CYS A 162 -3.89 -7.49 10.00
C CYS A 162 -5.08 -6.79 9.32
N ARG A 163 -6.27 -7.32 9.58
CA ARG A 163 -7.55 -6.68 9.30
C ARG A 163 -8.35 -6.65 10.59
N HIS A 164 -8.37 -5.51 11.26
CA HIS A 164 -8.93 -5.40 12.61
C HIS A 164 -10.36 -5.92 12.68
N GLY A 165 -10.58 -6.80 13.66
CA GLY A 165 -11.88 -7.40 13.95
C GLY A 165 -12.34 -8.48 12.97
N LEU A 166 -11.57 -8.88 11.96
CA LEU A 166 -11.93 -9.98 11.05
C LEU A 166 -11.38 -11.32 11.56
N GLY A 167 -12.21 -12.38 11.52
CA GLY A 167 -11.82 -13.75 11.88
C GLY A 167 -11.44 -14.63 10.68
N ASP A 168 -11.08 -15.89 10.93
CA ASP A 168 -10.62 -16.83 9.88
C ASP A 168 -11.66 -17.05 8.78
N ASP A 169 -12.95 -17.15 9.15
CA ASP A 169 -14.05 -17.32 8.19
C ASP A 169 -14.22 -16.08 7.31
N ASP A 170 -14.17 -14.89 7.91
CA ASP A 170 -14.22 -13.61 7.18
C ASP A 170 -13.06 -13.51 6.18
N LEU A 171 -11.85 -13.88 6.60
CA LEU A 171 -10.67 -13.84 5.74
C LEU A 171 -10.80 -14.84 4.59
N THR A 172 -11.15 -16.08 4.87
CA THR A 172 -11.32 -17.13 3.85
C THR A 172 -12.38 -16.75 2.82
N GLN A 173 -13.46 -16.10 3.25
CA GLN A 173 -14.58 -15.75 2.37
C GLN A 173 -14.34 -14.48 1.56
N TYR A 174 -13.53 -13.53 2.05
CA TYR A 174 -13.48 -12.18 1.49
C TYR A 174 -12.08 -11.63 1.21
N ALA A 175 -11.00 -12.25 1.69
CA ALA A 175 -9.65 -11.72 1.52
C ALA A 175 -8.97 -12.24 0.23
N PRO A 176 -8.25 -11.38 -0.52
CA PRO A 176 -7.69 -11.71 -1.83
C PRO A 176 -6.68 -12.86 -1.83
N GLU A 177 -5.93 -13.08 -0.76
CA GLU A 177 -4.98 -14.21 -0.63
C GLU A 177 -5.65 -15.60 -0.61
N HIS A 178 -6.99 -15.66 -0.54
CA HIS A 178 -7.76 -16.90 -0.64
C HIS A 178 -8.49 -17.05 -1.98
N ALA A 179 -8.30 -16.09 -2.91
CA ALA A 179 -8.94 -16.02 -4.22
C ALA A 179 -10.49 -16.25 -4.22
N PRO A 180 -11.26 -15.71 -3.25
CA PRO A 180 -12.68 -16.02 -3.16
C PRO A 180 -13.49 -15.36 -4.27
N ARG A 181 -14.68 -15.90 -4.50
CA ARG A 181 -15.77 -15.28 -5.25
C ARG A 181 -16.99 -15.20 -4.34
N PHE A 182 -17.68 -14.08 -4.29
CA PHE A 182 -18.88 -13.91 -3.45
C PHE A 182 -19.91 -13.00 -4.09
N ALA A 183 -21.17 -13.12 -3.66
CA ALA A 183 -22.26 -12.26 -4.12
C ALA A 183 -22.32 -10.96 -3.29
N LEU A 184 -22.50 -9.83 -3.96
CA LEU A 184 -22.84 -8.56 -3.31
C LEU A 184 -24.21 -8.61 -2.64
N ARG A 185 -24.40 -7.73 -1.65
CA ARG A 185 -25.71 -7.42 -1.06
C ARG A 185 -26.17 -6.05 -1.53
N TRP A 186 -27.47 -5.78 -1.49
CA TRP A 186 -28.03 -4.52 -1.98
C TRP A 186 -28.87 -3.81 -0.92
N HIS A 187 -28.54 -2.57 -0.62
CA HIS A 187 -29.38 -1.70 0.18
C HIS A 187 -30.37 -0.97 -0.72
N VAL A 188 -31.67 -1.10 -0.44
CA VAL A 188 -32.73 -0.36 -1.14
C VAL A 188 -32.86 1.01 -0.48
N ALA A 189 -32.66 2.08 -1.24
CA ALA A 189 -32.83 3.45 -0.77
C ALA A 189 -33.75 4.24 -1.70
N PRO A 190 -34.62 5.12 -1.15
CA PRO A 190 -35.37 6.07 -1.96
C PRO A 190 -34.41 6.93 -2.79
N ARG A 191 -34.69 7.10 -4.08
CA ARG A 191 -33.85 7.91 -4.99
C ARG A 191 -33.62 9.33 -4.46
N THR A 192 -34.60 9.91 -3.78
CA THR A 192 -34.52 11.24 -3.16
C THR A 192 -33.52 11.31 -2.00
N ALA A 193 -33.16 10.19 -1.39
CA ALA A 193 -32.17 10.09 -0.31
C ALA A 193 -30.75 9.79 -0.82
N VAL A 194 -30.61 9.39 -2.09
CA VAL A 194 -29.32 9.03 -2.69
C VAL A 194 -28.73 10.22 -3.42
N ARG A 195 -27.52 10.62 -3.02
CA ARG A 195 -26.69 11.52 -3.82
C ARG A 195 -25.86 10.69 -4.77
N LEU A 196 -26.15 10.78 -6.06
CA LEU A 196 -25.47 10.06 -7.13
C LEU A 196 -24.70 11.06 -8.00
N THR A 197 -23.42 10.79 -8.22
CA THR A 197 -22.57 11.52 -9.18
C THR A 197 -22.15 10.56 -10.29
N GLY A 198 -22.25 11.01 -11.54
CA GLY A 198 -21.91 10.22 -12.72
C GLY A 198 -22.99 9.19 -13.11
N PRO A 199 -22.94 8.67 -14.35
CA PRO A 199 -23.92 7.70 -14.82
C PRO A 199 -23.64 6.30 -14.29
N LEU A 200 -24.69 5.62 -13.83
CA LEU A 200 -24.64 4.19 -13.56
C LEU A 200 -24.62 3.40 -14.89
N PRO A 201 -23.90 2.27 -14.94
CA PRO A 201 -23.85 1.44 -16.14
C PRO A 201 -25.22 0.76 -16.39
N ALA A 202 -25.48 0.37 -17.64
CA ALA A 202 -26.75 -0.24 -18.04
C ALA A 202 -27.07 -1.56 -17.30
N TRP A 203 -26.05 -2.28 -16.85
CA TRP A 203 -26.22 -3.50 -16.06
C TRP A 203 -26.67 -3.22 -14.62
N TRP A 204 -26.57 -1.97 -14.14
CA TRP A 204 -26.88 -1.65 -12.75
C TRP A 204 -28.29 -2.11 -12.41
N PRO A 205 -28.47 -2.85 -11.30
CA PRO A 205 -29.71 -3.55 -11.10
C PRO A 205 -30.87 -2.60 -10.82
N ALA A 206 -32.01 -2.89 -11.44
CA ALA A 206 -33.26 -2.20 -11.17
C ALA A 206 -33.80 -2.58 -9.78
N ALA A 207 -34.33 -1.59 -9.07
CA ALA A 207 -35.12 -1.83 -7.87
C ALA A 207 -36.56 -2.22 -8.25
N ASP A 208 -37.25 -2.96 -7.37
CA ASP A 208 -38.65 -3.37 -7.61
C ASP A 208 -39.60 -2.16 -7.72
N ARG A 209 -39.29 -1.07 -7.01
CA ARG A 209 -40.04 0.19 -7.08
C ARG A 209 -39.24 1.21 -7.89
N ALA A 210 -39.88 1.84 -8.87
CA ALA A 210 -39.24 2.84 -9.74
C ALA A 210 -38.63 4.04 -9.00
N GLY A 211 -39.14 4.37 -7.80
CA GLY A 211 -38.63 5.43 -6.93
C GLY A 211 -37.37 5.07 -6.14
N ASP A 212 -36.92 3.83 -6.18
CA ASP A 212 -35.80 3.33 -5.38
C ASP A 212 -34.53 3.12 -6.22
N VAL A 213 -33.39 3.05 -5.53
CA VAL A 213 -32.07 2.72 -6.08
C VAL A 213 -31.43 1.65 -5.20
N LEU A 214 -30.80 0.66 -5.84
CA LEU A 214 -30.00 -0.36 -5.17
C LEU A 214 -28.57 0.12 -5.02
N LEU A 215 -28.08 0.22 -3.78
CA LEU A 215 -26.69 0.50 -3.47
C LEU A 215 -25.95 -0.81 -3.13
N PRO A 216 -24.79 -1.07 -3.74
CA PRO A 216 -24.02 -2.26 -3.42
C PRO A 216 -23.43 -2.13 -2.01
N VAL A 217 -23.52 -3.21 -1.24
CA VAL A 217 -22.99 -3.31 0.12
C VAL A 217 -22.14 -4.57 0.21
N HIS A 218 -20.94 -4.41 0.77
CA HIS A 218 -20.10 -5.57 1.06
C HIS A 218 -20.79 -6.44 2.12
N PRO A 219 -20.86 -7.78 1.96
CA PRO A 219 -21.56 -8.66 2.92
C PRO A 219 -21.15 -8.46 4.39
N LEU A 220 -19.85 -8.32 4.67
CA LEU A 220 -19.36 -7.98 6.02
C LEU A 220 -19.92 -6.67 6.57
N THR A 221 -20.06 -5.63 5.74
CA THR A 221 -20.63 -4.34 6.14
C THR A 221 -22.11 -4.50 6.49
N ALA A 222 -22.84 -5.28 5.69
CA ALA A 222 -24.24 -5.58 5.97
C ALA A 222 -24.41 -6.32 7.31
N ALA A 223 -23.65 -7.41 7.50
CA ALA A 223 -23.73 -8.24 8.70
C ALA A 223 -23.34 -7.49 9.98
N ARG A 224 -22.18 -6.80 9.98
CA ARG A 224 -21.66 -6.15 11.20
C ARG A 224 -22.41 -4.91 11.64
N HIS A 225 -23.12 -4.26 10.72
CA HIS A 225 -23.91 -3.08 11.01
C HIS A 225 -25.41 -3.34 10.97
N ALA A 226 -25.84 -4.60 10.82
CA ALA A 226 -27.24 -4.98 10.64
C ALA A 226 -27.96 -4.10 9.60
N LEU A 227 -27.28 -3.78 8.49
CA LEU A 227 -27.87 -2.95 7.46
C LEU A 227 -28.98 -3.73 6.75
N PRO A 228 -30.16 -3.12 6.51
CA PRO A 228 -31.22 -3.77 5.76
C PRO A 228 -30.77 -3.91 4.30
N VAL A 229 -30.59 -5.15 3.87
CA VAL A 229 -30.15 -5.50 2.51
C VAL A 229 -30.99 -6.64 1.95
N THR A 230 -31.01 -6.73 0.62
CA THR A 230 -31.54 -7.87 -0.12
C THR A 230 -30.40 -8.61 -0.84
N ASP A 231 -30.65 -9.89 -1.11
CA ASP A 231 -29.70 -10.82 -1.73
C ASP A 231 -29.85 -10.86 -3.25
N ARG A 232 -30.84 -10.12 -3.77
CA ARG A 232 -31.11 -10.03 -5.20
C ARG A 232 -30.95 -8.60 -5.72
N PRO A 233 -30.46 -8.46 -6.96
CA PRO A 233 -29.97 -9.54 -7.83
C PRO A 233 -28.57 -10.04 -7.43
N VAL A 234 -28.23 -11.26 -7.83
CA VAL A 234 -26.92 -11.85 -7.52
C VAL A 234 -25.89 -11.27 -8.47
N VAL A 235 -24.94 -10.51 -7.94
CA VAL A 235 -23.76 -10.02 -8.67
C VAL A 235 -22.52 -10.59 -8.00
N THR A 236 -21.85 -11.51 -8.69
CA THR A 236 -20.64 -12.18 -8.20
C THR A 236 -19.43 -11.29 -8.43
N VAL A 237 -18.59 -11.17 -7.40
CA VAL A 237 -17.40 -10.33 -7.40
C VAL A 237 -16.20 -11.06 -6.82
N ARG A 238 -15.01 -10.50 -7.08
CA ARG A 238 -13.73 -10.93 -6.52
C ARG A 238 -13.05 -9.77 -5.80
N PRO A 239 -12.49 -9.96 -4.59
CA PRO A 239 -11.75 -8.92 -3.91
C PRO A 239 -10.41 -8.66 -4.63
N THR A 240 -10.03 -7.38 -4.71
CA THR A 240 -8.67 -6.93 -5.10
C THR A 240 -7.80 -6.76 -3.87
N LEU A 241 -6.54 -6.33 -4.03
CA LEU A 241 -5.57 -6.15 -2.92
C LEU A 241 -6.09 -5.35 -1.72
N SER A 242 -6.93 -4.35 -1.96
CA SER A 242 -7.52 -3.54 -0.87
C SER A 242 -8.61 -4.25 -0.06
N MET A 243 -9.03 -5.46 -0.48
CA MET A 243 -10.19 -6.25 -0.03
C MET A 243 -11.54 -5.58 -0.25
N ARG A 244 -11.65 -4.28 0.07
CA ARG A 244 -12.86 -3.48 -0.02
C ARG A 244 -13.23 -3.06 -1.45
N THR A 245 -12.26 -3.10 -2.36
CA THR A 245 -12.52 -2.94 -3.80
C THR A 245 -12.69 -4.31 -4.41
N VAL A 246 -13.82 -4.53 -5.07
CA VAL A 246 -14.18 -5.80 -5.68
C VAL A 246 -14.38 -5.64 -7.18
N ALA A 247 -13.84 -6.55 -7.99
CA ALA A 247 -14.05 -6.62 -9.42
C ALA A 247 -15.27 -7.48 -9.74
N LEU A 248 -16.09 -7.08 -10.72
CA LEU A 248 -17.18 -7.94 -11.18
C LEU A 248 -16.62 -9.19 -11.86
N ALA A 249 -17.17 -10.36 -11.54
CA ALA A 249 -16.71 -11.61 -12.15
C ALA A 249 -16.97 -11.64 -13.66
N ASP A 250 -18.13 -11.13 -14.09
CA ASP A 250 -18.54 -11.11 -15.49
C ASP A 250 -18.02 -9.89 -16.26
N ASP A 251 -17.49 -8.87 -15.55
CA ASP A 251 -16.86 -7.70 -16.14
C ASP A 251 -15.63 -7.24 -15.33
N PRO A 252 -14.47 -7.90 -15.49
CA PRO A 252 -13.25 -7.60 -14.73
C PRO A 252 -12.70 -6.17 -14.85
N TYR A 253 -13.20 -5.38 -15.80
CA TYR A 253 -12.85 -3.97 -16.01
C TYR A 253 -13.71 -3.00 -15.19
N THR A 254 -14.74 -3.50 -14.51
CA THR A 254 -15.61 -2.70 -13.64
C THR A 254 -15.42 -3.14 -12.21
N HIS A 255 -14.98 -2.22 -11.36
CA HIS A 255 -14.71 -2.46 -9.95
C HIS A 255 -15.60 -1.58 -9.08
N LEU A 256 -15.96 -2.08 -7.90
CA LEU A 256 -16.71 -1.37 -6.87
C LEU A 256 -15.84 -1.23 -5.63
N LYS A 257 -15.51 0.00 -5.24
CA LYS A 257 -14.87 0.33 -3.96
C LYS A 257 -15.98 0.55 -2.94
N LEU A 258 -16.01 -0.29 -1.91
CA LEU A 258 -17.06 -0.35 -0.91
C LEU A 258 -16.52 -0.04 0.49
N PRO A 259 -17.36 0.47 1.41
CA PRO A 259 -17.02 0.53 2.82
C PRO A 259 -16.81 -0.88 3.37
N LEU A 260 -15.79 -1.05 4.20
CA LEU A 260 -15.51 -2.30 4.89
C LEU A 260 -15.26 -2.02 6.39
N PRO A 261 -15.94 -2.74 7.31
CA PRO A 261 -15.91 -2.48 8.76
C PRO A 261 -14.64 -3.04 9.42
N THR A 262 -13.50 -2.56 8.96
CA THR A 262 -12.16 -2.97 9.41
C THR A 262 -11.19 -1.79 9.32
N ALA A 263 -10.01 -1.96 9.91
CA ALA A 263 -8.86 -1.09 9.73
C ALA A 263 -7.68 -1.95 9.27
N THR A 264 -6.82 -1.40 8.42
CA THR A 264 -5.61 -2.08 7.92
C THR A 264 -4.46 -1.09 7.87
N LEU A 265 -3.21 -1.56 7.99
CA LEU A 265 -2.04 -0.67 8.08
C LEU A 265 -2.17 0.32 9.26
N GLY A 266 -2.64 -0.19 10.39
CA GLY A 266 -2.83 0.53 11.65
C GLY A 266 -4.28 0.74 12.02
N ALA A 267 -4.57 0.72 13.33
CA ALA A 267 -5.92 0.77 13.87
C ALA A 267 -6.69 2.07 13.52
N ARG A 268 -5.97 3.17 13.27
CA ARG A 268 -6.56 4.45 12.88
C ARG A 268 -6.89 4.54 11.39
N ASN A 269 -6.40 3.62 10.56
CA ASN A 269 -6.60 3.64 9.11
C ASN A 269 -7.82 2.81 8.71
N ARG A 270 -9.00 3.36 8.99
CA ARG A 270 -10.31 2.74 8.78
C ARG A 270 -10.68 2.63 7.30
N ARG A 271 -11.38 1.57 6.92
CA ARG A 271 -11.74 1.26 5.53
C ARG A 271 -13.15 1.70 5.13
N GLY A 272 -13.60 2.85 5.64
CA GLY A 272 -14.81 3.54 5.17
C GLY A 272 -14.62 4.32 3.87
N LEU A 273 -15.71 4.82 3.30
CA LEU A 273 -15.70 5.79 2.20
C LEU A 273 -16.39 7.06 2.69
N ARG A 274 -15.65 8.16 2.80
CA ARG A 274 -16.17 9.45 3.24
C ARG A 274 -16.90 10.12 2.08
N PRO A 275 -18.23 10.31 2.14
CA PRO A 275 -18.99 10.92 1.04
C PRO A 275 -18.43 12.27 0.59
N ALA A 276 -17.99 13.08 1.55
CA ALA A 276 -17.47 14.42 1.31
C ALA A 276 -16.24 14.49 0.40
N THR A 277 -15.44 13.41 0.30
CA THR A 277 -14.16 13.43 -0.43
C THR A 277 -14.15 12.50 -1.66
N LEU A 278 -15.29 11.88 -2.01
CA LEU A 278 -15.37 10.95 -3.15
C LEU A 278 -15.03 11.60 -4.49
N ALA A 279 -15.26 12.92 -4.63
CA ALA A 279 -14.95 13.66 -5.84
C ALA A 279 -13.46 13.99 -6.00
N ASP A 280 -12.68 13.96 -4.91
CA ASP A 280 -11.31 14.51 -4.89
C ASP A 280 -10.37 13.68 -5.77
N GLY A 281 -10.44 12.35 -5.69
CA GLY A 281 -9.64 11.45 -6.53
C GLY A 281 -9.91 11.66 -8.02
N ALA A 282 -11.18 11.79 -8.42
CA ALA A 282 -11.55 12.06 -9.81
C ALA A 282 -11.06 13.44 -10.30
N ALA A 283 -11.06 14.45 -9.42
CA ALA A 283 -10.54 15.78 -9.73
C ALA A 283 -9.01 15.75 -9.96
N VAL A 284 -8.28 14.97 -9.15
CA VAL A 284 -6.84 14.74 -9.35
C VAL A 284 -6.57 13.96 -10.62
N ALA A 285 -7.29 12.86 -10.89
CA ALA A 285 -7.14 12.11 -12.14
C ALA A 285 -7.34 13.02 -13.38
N GLY A 286 -8.33 13.91 -13.35
CA GLY A 286 -8.54 14.89 -14.42
C GLY A 286 -7.40 15.91 -14.58
N LEU A 287 -6.72 16.29 -13.49
CA LEU A 287 -5.48 17.09 -13.56
C LEU A 287 -4.36 16.29 -14.22
N LEU A 288 -4.17 15.03 -13.80
CA LEU A 288 -3.13 14.16 -14.32
C LEU A 288 -3.30 13.86 -15.81
N ASP A 289 -4.53 13.65 -16.27
CA ASP A 289 -4.82 13.48 -17.70
C ASP A 289 -4.43 14.72 -18.52
N ARG A 290 -4.74 15.93 -18.02
CA ARG A 290 -4.32 17.19 -18.67
C ARG A 290 -2.81 17.36 -18.67
N THR A 291 -2.14 17.00 -17.56
CA THR A 291 -0.69 17.04 -17.46
C THR A 291 -0.04 16.06 -18.45
N ALA A 292 -0.52 14.81 -18.53
CA ALA A 292 0.00 13.83 -19.47
C ALA A 292 -0.23 14.24 -20.94
N ALA A 293 -1.38 14.87 -21.25
CA ALA A 293 -1.67 15.38 -22.59
C ALA A 293 -0.80 16.59 -22.99
N ALA A 294 -0.37 17.41 -22.02
CA ALA A 294 0.50 18.57 -22.26
C ALA A 294 1.96 18.17 -22.53
N GLU A 295 2.36 16.95 -22.18
CA GLU A 295 3.75 16.49 -22.22
C GLU A 295 3.92 15.35 -23.24
N PRO A 296 4.45 15.63 -24.45
CA PRO A 296 4.61 14.62 -25.51
C PRO A 296 5.40 13.37 -25.08
N ALA A 297 6.31 13.53 -24.10
CA ALA A 297 7.06 12.42 -23.53
C ALA A 297 6.14 11.34 -22.94
N PHE A 298 4.94 11.66 -22.44
CA PHE A 298 4.06 10.71 -21.75
C PHE A 298 2.84 10.29 -22.57
N ALA A 299 2.71 10.80 -23.80
CA ALA A 299 1.56 10.56 -24.67
C ALA A 299 1.28 9.04 -24.83
N GLY A 300 0.06 8.64 -24.49
CA GLY A 300 -0.40 7.24 -24.56
C GLY A 300 0.19 6.28 -23.53
N ARG A 301 1.17 6.72 -22.71
CA ARG A 301 1.89 5.86 -21.75
C ARG A 301 1.44 6.04 -20.30
N ILE A 302 0.74 7.12 -19.97
CA ILE A 302 0.13 7.33 -18.65
C ILE A 302 -1.39 7.28 -18.82
N ARG A 303 -2.04 6.38 -18.08
CA ARG A 303 -3.47 6.10 -18.14
C ARG A 303 -4.06 6.15 -16.73
N HIS A 304 -5.34 6.49 -16.61
CA HIS A 304 -6.08 6.45 -15.35
C HIS A 304 -7.31 5.57 -15.47
N ALA A 305 -7.69 4.94 -14.36
CA ALA A 305 -9.02 4.38 -14.22
C ALA A 305 -10.04 5.52 -14.04
N ASP A 306 -11.24 5.37 -14.61
CA ASP A 306 -12.32 6.33 -14.42
C ASP A 306 -13.04 6.05 -13.09
N GLU A 307 -12.93 7.01 -12.17
CA GLU A 307 -13.53 6.96 -10.83
C GLU A 307 -14.58 8.06 -10.61
N ARG A 308 -15.10 8.67 -11.69
CA ARG A 308 -16.04 9.80 -11.62
C ARG A 308 -17.46 9.40 -11.20
N THR A 309 -17.74 8.11 -11.04
CA THR A 309 -19.07 7.60 -10.69
C THR A 309 -19.08 7.08 -9.26
N PHE A 310 -19.92 7.66 -8.41
CA PHE A 310 -20.06 7.27 -7.01
C PHE A 310 -21.42 7.67 -6.47
N GLY A 311 -21.88 7.00 -5.41
CA GLY A 311 -23.16 7.32 -4.79
C GLY A 311 -23.15 7.05 -3.29
N HIS A 312 -23.97 7.78 -2.55
CA HIS A 312 -24.07 7.63 -1.11
C HIS A 312 -25.45 8.06 -0.55
N VAL A 313 -25.80 7.58 0.64
CA VAL A 313 -27.01 7.96 1.39
C VAL A 313 -26.63 8.85 2.56
N GLY A 314 -27.04 10.12 2.54
CA GLY A 314 -26.68 11.10 3.57
C GLY A 314 -25.17 11.18 3.79
N ASP A 315 -24.74 11.42 5.03
CA ASP A 315 -23.32 11.42 5.41
C ASP A 315 -22.85 10.08 6.01
N ASP A 316 -23.57 8.99 5.72
CA ASP A 316 -23.25 7.67 6.26
C ASP A 316 -22.18 6.96 5.44
N ASP A 317 -20.94 6.96 5.96
CA ASP A 317 -19.75 6.31 5.36
C ASP A 317 -19.93 4.80 5.08
N ARG A 318 -20.98 4.15 5.60
CA ARG A 318 -21.27 2.72 5.38
C ARG A 318 -22.18 2.48 4.17
N ARG A 319 -22.91 3.50 3.73
CA ARG A 319 -23.87 3.45 2.62
C ARG A 319 -23.37 4.33 1.47
N ALA A 320 -22.17 4.04 1.02
CA ALA A 320 -21.51 4.69 -0.10
C ALA A 320 -20.86 3.65 -1.02
N PHE A 321 -20.63 4.00 -2.27
CA PHE A 321 -19.84 3.21 -3.21
C PHE A 321 -19.11 4.15 -4.18
N LEU A 322 -17.99 3.69 -4.71
CA LEU A 322 -17.34 4.27 -5.88
C LEU A 322 -17.22 3.19 -6.95
N LEU A 323 -17.63 3.53 -8.16
CA LEU A 323 -17.53 2.69 -9.34
C LEU A 323 -16.31 3.10 -10.15
N ARG A 324 -15.37 2.17 -10.29
CA ARG A 324 -14.13 2.32 -11.05
C ARG A 324 -14.25 1.58 -12.38
N ARG A 325 -13.88 2.22 -13.49
CA ARG A 325 -13.85 1.61 -14.82
C ARG A 325 -12.46 1.70 -15.42
N PHE A 326 -11.95 0.58 -15.90
CA PHE A 326 -10.67 0.53 -16.60
C PHE A 326 -10.85 0.73 -18.12
N PRO A 327 -9.86 1.33 -18.82
CA PRO A 327 -9.93 1.48 -20.27
C PRO A 327 -10.08 0.14 -21.00
N ARG A 328 -11.04 0.06 -21.92
CA ARG A 328 -11.44 -1.18 -22.59
C ARG A 328 -10.47 -1.63 -23.67
N ASP A 329 -9.70 -0.70 -24.21
CA ASP A 329 -8.62 -0.96 -25.17
C ASP A 329 -7.46 -1.77 -24.58
N LEU A 330 -7.43 -1.99 -23.26
CA LEU A 330 -6.43 -2.83 -22.59
C LEU A 330 -6.70 -4.34 -22.69
N ALA A 331 -7.71 -4.78 -23.43
CA ALA A 331 -8.04 -6.22 -23.59
C ALA A 331 -6.92 -7.07 -24.19
N SER A 332 -6.07 -6.47 -25.03
CA SER A 332 -4.89 -7.11 -25.64
C SER A 332 -3.58 -6.73 -24.96
N THR A 333 -3.62 -5.86 -23.94
CA THR A 333 -2.44 -5.40 -23.20
C THR A 333 -2.22 -6.31 -22.00
N ARG A 334 -0.96 -6.66 -21.71
CA ARG A 334 -0.64 -7.32 -20.45
C ARG A 334 -0.66 -6.29 -19.33
N VAL A 335 -1.63 -6.42 -18.42
CA VAL A 335 -1.81 -5.53 -17.26
C VAL A 335 -1.36 -6.27 -16.01
N VAL A 336 -0.44 -5.67 -15.25
CA VAL A 336 0.16 -6.32 -14.07
C VAL A 336 0.22 -5.33 -12.92
N PRO A 337 -0.35 -5.63 -11.73
CA PRO A 337 -0.16 -4.79 -10.55
C PRO A 337 1.33 -4.68 -10.21
N VAL A 338 1.84 -3.48 -9.95
CA VAL A 338 3.26 -3.29 -9.59
C VAL A 338 3.60 -4.06 -8.31
N ALA A 339 2.64 -4.15 -7.37
CA ALA A 339 2.76 -4.97 -6.16
C ALA A 339 3.03 -6.47 -6.44
N ALA A 340 2.71 -6.95 -7.64
CA ALA A 340 2.88 -8.35 -8.02
C ALA A 340 4.26 -8.66 -8.63
N LEU A 341 5.04 -7.66 -9.09
CA LEU A 341 6.25 -7.91 -9.91
C LEU A 341 7.23 -8.90 -9.26
N ALA A 342 7.47 -8.74 -7.95
CA ALA A 342 8.35 -9.63 -7.18
C ALA A 342 7.60 -10.81 -6.53
N ALA A 343 6.29 -10.93 -6.72
CA ALA A 343 5.53 -12.02 -6.15
C ALA A 343 5.96 -13.36 -6.80
N PRO A 344 6.06 -14.45 -6.01
CA PRO A 344 6.27 -15.79 -6.53
C PRO A 344 5.23 -16.13 -7.61
N ASP A 345 5.72 -16.54 -8.76
CA ASP A 345 4.88 -17.09 -9.82
C ASP A 345 4.93 -18.63 -9.77
N PRO A 346 3.80 -19.33 -9.94
CA PRO A 346 3.76 -20.80 -9.89
C PRO A 346 4.62 -21.50 -10.95
N GLU A 347 4.93 -20.82 -12.06
CA GLU A 347 5.58 -21.43 -13.24
C GLU A 347 6.94 -20.80 -13.56
N SER A 348 7.13 -19.50 -13.29
CA SER A 348 8.28 -18.72 -13.78
C SER A 348 9.20 -18.15 -12.69
N GLY A 349 9.03 -18.54 -11.43
CA GLY A 349 9.81 -18.02 -10.30
C GLY A 349 9.26 -16.70 -9.73
N THR A 350 9.13 -15.66 -10.58
CA THR A 350 8.46 -14.39 -10.28
C THR A 350 7.51 -13.96 -11.39
N VAL A 351 6.57 -13.08 -11.06
CA VAL A 351 5.67 -12.45 -12.04
C VAL A 351 6.46 -11.65 -13.08
N LEU A 352 7.51 -10.92 -12.66
CA LEU A 352 8.38 -10.20 -13.59
C LEU A 352 9.04 -11.14 -14.62
N GLU A 353 9.56 -12.30 -14.19
CA GLU A 353 10.15 -13.30 -15.08
C GLU A 353 9.11 -13.87 -16.06
N ARG A 354 7.89 -14.15 -15.60
CA ARG A 354 6.77 -14.59 -16.45
C ARG A 354 6.47 -13.58 -17.55
N ILE A 355 6.35 -12.30 -17.20
CA ILE A 355 5.96 -11.26 -18.16
C ILE A 355 7.12 -10.77 -19.02
N GLY A 356 8.35 -10.98 -18.58
CA GLY A 356 9.56 -10.56 -19.28
C GLY A 356 9.93 -11.41 -20.49
N GLY A 357 9.36 -12.61 -20.63
CA GLY A 357 9.58 -13.47 -21.81
C GLY A 357 11.06 -13.75 -22.09
N GLY A 358 11.86 -13.96 -21.04
CA GLY A 358 13.32 -14.13 -21.13
C GLY A 358 14.14 -12.83 -21.02
N ARG A 359 13.49 -11.65 -20.98
CA ARG A 359 14.12 -10.34 -20.75
C ARG A 359 13.46 -9.54 -19.61
N PRO A 360 13.31 -10.10 -18.40
CA PRO A 360 12.69 -9.41 -17.26
C PRO A 360 13.36 -8.06 -16.92
N GLN A 361 14.68 -7.98 -17.08
CA GLN A 361 15.44 -6.76 -16.82
C GLN A 361 15.00 -5.59 -17.72
N ALA A 362 14.72 -5.84 -19.01
CA ALA A 362 14.30 -4.79 -19.93
C ALA A 362 12.92 -4.21 -19.56
N VAL A 363 11.99 -5.06 -19.10
CA VAL A 363 10.68 -4.63 -18.61
C VAL A 363 10.83 -3.80 -17.34
N LEU A 364 11.68 -4.24 -16.41
CA LEU A 364 11.96 -3.54 -15.17
C LEU A 364 12.61 -2.16 -15.42
N ASP A 365 13.59 -2.10 -16.31
CA ASP A 365 14.28 -0.86 -16.66
C ASP A 365 13.31 0.16 -17.28
N ALA A 366 12.51 -0.25 -18.25
CA ALA A 366 11.52 0.62 -18.89
C ALA A 366 10.39 1.06 -17.92
N TYR A 367 10.00 0.19 -16.98
CA TYR A 367 9.10 0.55 -15.88
C TYR A 367 9.71 1.66 -15.00
N LEU A 368 10.95 1.48 -14.53
CA LEU A 368 11.62 2.45 -13.66
C LEU A 368 11.88 3.77 -14.38
N ASP A 369 12.25 3.73 -15.67
CA ASP A 369 12.41 4.92 -16.50
C ASP A 369 11.12 5.73 -16.55
N LEU A 370 9.99 5.09 -16.93
CA LEU A 370 8.72 5.79 -17.04
C LEU A 370 8.18 6.26 -15.69
N LEU A 371 8.30 5.44 -14.64
CA LEU A 371 7.83 5.77 -13.30
C LEU A 371 8.52 7.03 -12.76
N LEU A 372 9.86 7.05 -12.80
CA LEU A 372 10.63 8.14 -12.22
C LEU A 372 10.53 9.40 -13.07
N ASP A 373 10.57 9.28 -14.39
CA ASP A 373 10.45 10.42 -15.29
C ASP A 373 9.09 11.12 -15.11
N TRP A 374 8.00 10.35 -15.03
CA TRP A 374 6.65 10.87 -14.77
C TRP A 374 6.54 11.56 -13.42
N HIS A 375 6.96 10.91 -12.33
CA HIS A 375 6.78 11.47 -10.99
C HIS A 375 7.70 12.66 -10.70
N VAL A 376 8.90 12.69 -11.30
CA VAL A 376 9.79 13.86 -11.23
C VAL A 376 9.21 15.01 -12.04
N CYS A 377 8.63 14.76 -13.21
CA CYS A 377 7.88 15.78 -13.97
C CYS A 377 6.71 16.33 -13.14
N LEU A 378 5.89 15.45 -12.57
CA LEU A 378 4.76 15.83 -11.72
C LEU A 378 5.19 16.74 -10.58
N TRP A 379 6.28 16.40 -9.89
CA TRP A 379 6.75 17.22 -8.78
C TRP A 379 7.36 18.53 -9.28
N LEU A 380 8.42 18.48 -10.10
CA LEU A 380 9.23 19.66 -10.40
C LEU A 380 8.52 20.66 -11.31
N ARG A 381 7.77 20.17 -12.30
CA ARG A 381 7.05 21.02 -13.25
C ARG A 381 5.63 21.28 -12.80
N TYR A 382 4.98 20.28 -12.21
CA TYR A 382 3.56 20.35 -11.87
C TYR A 382 3.25 20.65 -10.40
N GLY A 383 4.20 20.55 -9.46
CA GLY A 383 3.92 20.73 -8.03
C GLY A 383 2.95 19.67 -7.48
N VAL A 384 3.05 18.43 -7.98
CA VAL A 384 2.17 17.32 -7.60
C VAL A 384 3.01 16.13 -7.15
N ALA A 385 2.66 15.54 -6.00
CA ALA A 385 3.21 14.28 -5.54
C ALA A 385 2.08 13.28 -5.27
N LEU A 386 2.15 12.11 -5.91
CA LEU A 386 1.11 11.09 -5.82
C LEU A 386 1.37 10.13 -4.66
N GLU A 387 0.32 9.79 -3.90
CA GLU A 387 0.32 8.64 -2.99
C GLU A 387 -0.01 7.33 -3.73
N ALA A 388 0.58 7.15 -4.91
CA ALA A 388 0.42 5.98 -5.76
C ALA A 388 1.24 4.80 -5.21
N HIS A 389 0.72 4.13 -4.19
CA HIS A 389 1.30 2.88 -3.69
C HIS A 389 1.38 1.82 -4.81
N PRO A 390 2.27 0.81 -4.72
CA PRO A 390 2.37 -0.26 -5.73
C PRO A 390 1.06 -0.99 -6.07
N GLN A 391 0.11 -1.04 -5.13
CA GLN A 391 -1.24 -1.59 -5.37
C GLN A 391 -2.17 -0.67 -6.19
N ASN A 392 -1.77 0.58 -6.39
CA ASN A 392 -2.49 1.63 -7.12
C ASN A 392 -1.88 1.89 -8.50
N ILE A 393 -0.81 1.17 -8.86
CA ILE A 393 -0.14 1.28 -10.16
C ILE A 393 -0.20 -0.08 -10.84
N HIS A 394 -0.66 -0.11 -12.08
CA HIS A 394 -0.49 -1.26 -12.95
C HIS A 394 0.53 -0.92 -14.04
N LEU A 395 1.47 -1.84 -14.25
CA LEU A 395 2.32 -1.88 -15.43
C LEU A 395 1.48 -2.33 -16.63
N LEU A 396 1.57 -1.58 -17.71
CA LEU A 396 1.03 -1.94 -19.01
C LEU A 396 2.19 -2.38 -19.90
N LEU A 397 2.11 -3.59 -20.44
CA LEU A 397 3.02 -4.09 -21.47
C LEU A 397 2.19 -4.37 -22.73
N ALA A 398 2.32 -3.47 -23.71
CA ALA A 398 1.68 -3.61 -25.00
C ALA A 398 2.34 -4.73 -25.84
N PRO A 399 1.64 -5.29 -26.85
CA PRO A 399 2.19 -6.36 -27.69
C PRO A 399 3.48 -5.99 -28.44
N ASP A 400 3.68 -4.71 -28.73
CA ASP A 400 4.89 -4.16 -29.36
C ASP A 400 6.07 -3.96 -28.39
N GLY A 401 5.88 -4.26 -27.10
CA GLY A 401 6.86 -4.06 -26.04
C GLY A 401 6.78 -2.69 -25.36
N THR A 402 5.88 -1.80 -25.79
CA THR A 402 5.72 -0.47 -25.19
C THR A 402 5.25 -0.59 -23.74
N ILE A 403 5.96 0.08 -22.83
CA ILE A 403 5.61 0.18 -21.41
C ILE A 403 4.75 1.42 -21.15
N GLY A 404 3.68 1.21 -20.39
CA GLY A 404 2.83 2.26 -19.83
C GLY A 404 2.53 2.04 -18.35
N LEU A 405 1.93 3.04 -17.71
CA LEU A 405 1.46 2.99 -16.33
C LEU A 405 -0.03 3.37 -16.27
N LEU A 406 -0.78 2.59 -15.49
CA LEU A 406 -2.19 2.82 -15.22
C LEU A 406 -2.39 3.07 -13.72
N TYR A 407 -2.93 4.24 -13.40
CA TYR A 407 -3.16 4.70 -12.03
C TYR A 407 -4.64 4.58 -11.61
N LYS A 408 -4.85 4.51 -10.29
CA LYS A 408 -6.15 4.50 -9.61
C LYS A 408 -5.98 4.99 -8.17
N ASP A 409 -7.08 5.30 -7.47
CA ASP A 409 -7.07 5.75 -6.08
C ASP A 409 -6.19 7.01 -5.86
N ASP A 410 -6.51 8.11 -6.55
CA ASP A 410 -5.76 9.38 -6.50
C ASP A 410 -6.18 10.30 -5.32
N ASP A 411 -6.90 9.76 -4.34
CA ASP A 411 -7.47 10.48 -3.18
C ASP A 411 -6.45 10.83 -2.07
N GLY A 412 -5.18 10.42 -2.23
CA GLY A 412 -4.08 10.70 -1.28
C GLY A 412 -2.98 11.64 -1.79
N ALA A 413 -3.16 12.23 -2.99
CA ALA A 413 -2.18 13.11 -3.61
C ALA A 413 -1.93 14.40 -2.83
N ARG A 414 -0.74 14.98 -2.98
CA ARG A 414 -0.38 16.31 -2.47
C ARG A 414 -0.16 17.27 -3.63
N LEU A 415 -0.81 18.43 -3.56
CA LEU A 415 -0.83 19.43 -4.62
C LEU A 415 -0.37 20.79 -4.09
N ASP A 416 0.44 21.46 -4.90
CA ASP A 416 0.78 22.88 -4.73
C ASP A 416 -0.48 23.77 -4.82
N PRO A 417 -0.65 24.77 -3.93
CA PRO A 417 -1.78 25.70 -3.95
C PRO A 417 -2.08 26.40 -5.28
N ARG A 418 -1.13 26.47 -6.22
CA ARG A 418 -1.34 27.01 -7.57
C ARG A 418 -2.46 26.32 -8.35
N HIS A 419 -2.83 25.08 -7.99
CA HIS A 419 -3.93 24.36 -8.63
C HIS A 419 -5.32 24.71 -8.08
N ARG A 420 -5.44 25.54 -7.04
CA ARG A 420 -6.76 25.89 -6.43
C ARG A 420 -7.76 26.50 -7.42
N GLY A 421 -7.27 27.15 -8.47
CA GLY A 421 -8.13 27.68 -9.54
C GLY A 421 -8.58 26.65 -10.58
N ALA A 422 -7.88 25.52 -10.69
CA ALA A 422 -8.11 24.49 -11.72
C ALA A 422 -8.68 23.18 -11.17
N VAL A 423 -8.58 22.96 -9.85
CA VAL A 423 -9.01 21.74 -9.17
C VAL A 423 -9.74 22.12 -7.88
N THR A 424 -10.95 21.59 -7.70
CA THR A 424 -11.70 21.72 -6.46
C THR A 424 -11.51 20.46 -5.63
N LEU A 425 -10.88 20.59 -4.46
CA LEU A 425 -10.69 19.50 -3.49
C LEU A 425 -11.44 19.80 -2.20
N ARG A 426 -12.14 18.79 -1.67
CA ARG A 426 -12.89 18.85 -0.42
C ARG A 426 -12.00 18.51 0.77
N ASP A 427 -11.04 17.61 0.60
CA ASP A 427 -10.02 17.36 1.60
C ASP A 427 -8.92 18.43 1.56
N ALA A 428 -9.01 19.40 2.48
CA ALA A 428 -8.03 20.47 2.60
C ALA A 428 -6.60 19.95 2.86
N ARG A 429 -6.45 18.72 3.38
CA ARG A 429 -5.15 18.09 3.66
C ARG A 429 -4.42 17.68 2.38
N MET A 430 -5.06 17.68 1.22
CA MET A 430 -4.38 17.41 -0.06
C MET A 430 -3.54 18.61 -0.53
N TRP A 431 -3.81 19.82 -0.03
CA TRP A 431 -2.97 20.98 -0.31
C TRP A 431 -1.72 20.94 0.55
N VAL A 432 -0.56 21.17 -0.06
CA VAL A 432 0.68 21.31 0.72
C VAL A 432 0.71 22.65 1.45
N THR A 433 1.28 22.63 2.65
CA THR A 433 1.54 23.84 3.45
C THR A 433 3.02 24.17 3.53
N ASP A 434 3.88 23.17 3.38
CA ASP A 434 5.33 23.28 3.18
C ASP A 434 5.71 22.56 1.86
N PRO A 435 6.48 23.20 0.95
CA PRO A 435 7.02 22.55 -0.24
C PRO A 435 7.74 21.21 0.04
N GLY A 436 8.35 21.07 1.23
CA GLY A 436 9.02 19.84 1.67
C GLY A 436 8.09 18.61 1.69
N GLU A 437 6.79 18.79 1.86
CA GLU A 437 5.82 17.70 1.90
C GLU A 437 5.71 16.96 0.54
N LEU A 438 5.96 17.65 -0.57
CA LEU A 438 6.01 17.01 -1.90
C LEU A 438 7.21 16.07 -1.98
N ALA A 439 8.37 16.49 -1.44
CA ALA A 439 9.56 15.65 -1.36
C ALA A 439 9.31 14.42 -0.48
N ASP A 440 8.64 14.59 0.66
CA ASP A 440 8.34 13.49 1.56
C ASP A 440 7.44 12.43 0.93
N VAL A 441 6.38 12.86 0.24
CA VAL A 441 5.49 11.93 -0.49
C VAL A 441 6.23 11.27 -1.65
N PHE A 442 6.97 12.04 -2.45
CA PHE A 442 7.75 11.49 -3.56
C PHE A 442 8.74 10.42 -3.08
N VAL A 443 9.51 10.73 -2.02
CA VAL A 443 10.49 9.78 -1.49
C VAL A 443 9.80 8.57 -0.88
N THR A 444 8.81 8.77 -0.01
CA THR A 444 8.22 7.66 0.76
C THR A 444 7.32 6.77 -0.08
N ILE A 445 6.74 7.27 -1.18
CA ILE A 445 5.82 6.50 -2.03
C ILE A 445 6.50 6.08 -3.32
N THR A 446 6.91 7.04 -4.16
CA THR A 446 7.49 6.74 -5.46
C THR A 446 8.85 6.07 -5.31
N LEU A 447 9.77 6.69 -4.58
CA LEU A 447 11.15 6.21 -4.50
C LEU A 447 11.27 4.94 -3.63
N HIS A 448 10.69 4.96 -2.43
CA HIS A 448 10.76 3.83 -1.49
C HIS A 448 9.89 2.67 -1.95
N LEU A 449 8.58 2.89 -2.13
CA LEU A 449 7.62 1.78 -2.30
C LEU A 449 7.46 1.35 -3.75
N ALA A 450 7.41 2.27 -4.71
CA ALA A 450 7.17 1.94 -6.11
C ALA A 450 8.44 1.61 -6.91
N ALA A 451 9.61 2.13 -6.52
CA ALA A 451 10.87 1.90 -7.22
C ALA A 451 11.83 0.95 -6.47
N ALA A 452 12.28 1.32 -5.27
CA ALA A 452 13.31 0.56 -4.55
C ALA A 452 12.81 -0.75 -3.95
N ALA A 453 11.59 -0.78 -3.38
CA ALA A 453 11.06 -2.01 -2.77
C ALA A 453 10.90 -3.17 -3.78
N PRO A 454 10.41 -2.97 -5.02
CA PRO A 454 10.42 -4.03 -6.04
C PRO A 454 11.83 -4.55 -6.36
N LEU A 455 12.83 -3.67 -6.52
CA LEU A 455 14.23 -4.08 -6.74
C LEU A 455 14.76 -4.96 -5.60
N LEU A 456 14.57 -4.52 -4.35
CA LEU A 456 15.00 -5.26 -3.18
C LEU A 456 14.27 -6.60 -3.04
N ALA A 457 12.97 -6.64 -3.33
CA ALA A 457 12.18 -7.86 -3.29
C ALA A 457 12.58 -8.86 -4.39
N LEU A 458 12.88 -8.39 -5.60
CA LEU A 458 13.40 -9.21 -6.70
C LEU A 458 14.78 -9.78 -6.35
N ALA A 459 15.70 -8.95 -5.85
CA ALA A 459 17.03 -9.39 -5.42
C ALA A 459 16.95 -10.43 -4.30
N ALA A 460 16.06 -10.25 -3.31
CA ALA A 460 15.83 -11.21 -2.24
C ALA A 460 15.29 -12.57 -2.74
N ARG A 461 14.77 -12.63 -3.97
CA ARG A 461 14.33 -13.86 -4.64
C ARG A 461 15.36 -14.43 -5.60
N GLY A 462 16.57 -13.85 -5.66
CA GLY A 462 17.66 -14.31 -6.52
C GLY A 462 17.58 -13.80 -7.96
N VAL A 463 16.65 -12.89 -8.28
CA VAL A 463 16.61 -12.26 -9.61
C VAL A 463 17.81 -11.30 -9.73
N PRO A 464 18.63 -11.40 -10.78
CA PRO A 464 19.82 -10.57 -10.95
C PRO A 464 19.43 -9.14 -11.35
N VAL A 465 19.19 -8.29 -10.35
CA VAL A 465 18.85 -6.87 -10.53
C VAL A 465 19.92 -5.97 -9.89
N PRO A 466 20.16 -4.76 -10.44
CA PRO A 466 21.07 -3.80 -9.84
C PRO A 466 20.62 -3.35 -8.44
N THR A 467 21.56 -2.83 -7.66
CA THR A 467 21.23 -2.17 -6.38
C THR A 467 20.34 -0.94 -6.62
N PRO A 468 19.53 -0.51 -5.62
CA PRO A 468 18.73 0.71 -5.75
C PRO A 468 19.54 1.94 -6.18
N ALA A 469 20.77 2.13 -5.67
CA ALA A 469 21.64 3.23 -6.10
C ALA A 469 21.94 3.17 -7.61
N ALA A 470 22.43 2.02 -8.07
CA ALA A 470 22.81 1.82 -9.47
C ALA A 470 21.62 1.94 -10.42
N ALA A 471 20.45 1.46 -10.00
CA ALA A 471 19.23 1.53 -10.80
C ALA A 471 18.64 2.95 -10.84
N LEU A 472 18.54 3.63 -9.70
CA LEU A 472 17.66 4.79 -9.56
C LEU A 472 18.41 6.12 -9.70
N THR A 473 19.65 6.24 -9.21
CA THR A 473 20.39 7.51 -9.19
C THR A 473 20.56 8.13 -10.59
N PRO A 474 21.00 7.40 -11.63
CA PRO A 474 21.14 7.97 -12.97
C PRO A 474 19.80 8.45 -13.54
N ARG A 475 18.72 7.70 -13.30
CA ARG A 475 17.36 8.02 -13.76
C ARG A 475 16.82 9.28 -13.10
N LEU A 476 17.01 9.40 -11.78
CA LEU A 476 16.61 10.57 -11.01
C LEU A 476 17.37 11.83 -11.44
N ILE A 477 18.67 11.71 -11.70
CA ILE A 477 19.49 12.82 -12.23
C ILE A 477 18.98 13.25 -13.60
N ALA A 478 18.80 12.30 -14.53
CA ALA A 478 18.33 12.60 -15.88
C ALA A 478 16.93 13.23 -15.89
N ALA A 479 16.01 12.73 -15.05
CA ALA A 479 14.67 13.29 -14.93
C ALA A 479 14.69 14.68 -14.29
N ARG A 480 15.50 14.90 -13.25
CA ARG A 480 15.70 16.22 -12.64
C ARG A 480 16.20 17.23 -13.67
N ASP A 481 17.22 16.87 -14.44
CA ASP A 481 17.84 17.77 -15.43
C ASP A 481 16.88 18.09 -16.59
N ARG A 482 15.95 17.18 -16.90
CA ARG A 482 14.92 17.38 -17.92
C ARG A 482 13.79 18.29 -17.46
N TRP A 483 13.34 18.16 -16.21
CA TRP A 483 12.08 18.76 -15.74
C TRP A 483 12.24 19.89 -14.74
N GLY A 484 13.37 19.95 -14.03
CA GLY A 484 13.62 20.96 -13.02
C GLY A 484 14.15 22.26 -13.62
N ASP A 485 13.70 23.39 -13.08
CA ASP A 485 14.36 24.69 -13.22
C ASP A 485 15.37 24.91 -12.08
N GLY A 486 16.16 25.99 -12.14
CA GLY A 486 17.29 26.19 -11.23
C GLY A 486 16.97 26.02 -9.73
N LEU A 487 15.80 26.46 -9.27
CA LEU A 487 15.40 26.31 -7.86
C LEU A 487 14.85 24.89 -7.59
N ALA A 488 13.91 24.41 -8.40
CA ALA A 488 13.29 23.11 -8.18
C ALA A 488 14.29 21.95 -8.32
N ALA A 489 15.20 22.03 -9.30
CA ALA A 489 16.28 21.06 -9.49
C ALA A 489 17.25 21.04 -8.31
N ARG A 490 17.55 22.22 -7.73
CA ARG A 490 18.39 22.32 -6.53
C ARG A 490 17.70 21.68 -5.34
N GLU A 491 16.43 21.99 -5.10
CA GLU A 491 15.65 21.42 -4.00
C GLU A 491 15.56 19.89 -4.12
N PHE A 492 15.26 19.37 -5.32
CA PHE A 492 15.26 17.93 -5.58
C PHE A 492 16.61 17.29 -5.25
N THR A 493 17.69 17.94 -5.64
CA THR A 493 19.05 17.45 -5.37
C THR A 493 19.34 17.41 -3.88
N GLU A 494 19.00 18.47 -3.14
CA GLU A 494 19.25 18.58 -1.70
C GLU A 494 18.39 17.60 -0.89
N ARG A 495 17.10 17.44 -1.25
CA ARG A 495 16.14 16.61 -0.51
C ARG A 495 16.12 15.14 -0.89
N VAL A 496 16.57 14.78 -2.10
CA VAL A 496 16.55 13.38 -2.59
C VAL A 496 17.96 12.84 -2.79
N LEU A 497 18.73 13.44 -3.70
CA LEU A 497 20.01 12.87 -4.14
C LEU A 497 21.11 13.01 -3.11
N ARG A 498 21.17 14.15 -2.40
CA ARG A 498 22.23 14.50 -1.44
C ARG A 498 21.78 14.52 0.01
N ALA A 499 20.50 14.27 0.29
CA ALA A 499 19.98 14.25 1.64
C ALA A 499 20.82 13.33 2.53
N GLU A 500 21.10 13.76 3.76
CA GLU A 500 21.77 12.91 4.74
C GLU A 500 20.88 11.71 5.09
N ARG A 501 19.59 11.98 5.29
CA ARG A 501 18.56 11.01 5.63
C ARG A 501 17.35 11.19 4.73
N LEU A 502 16.77 10.07 4.31
CA LEU A 502 15.50 10.07 3.59
C LEU A 502 14.33 9.95 4.57
N PRO A 503 13.19 10.61 4.29
CA PRO A 503 11.97 10.46 5.09
C PRO A 503 11.47 9.02 5.05
N VAL A 504 11.14 8.48 6.22
CA VAL A 504 10.43 7.21 6.40
C VAL A 504 9.12 7.46 7.12
N LYS A 505 8.07 6.75 6.72
CA LYS A 505 6.75 6.89 7.33
C LYS A 505 6.70 6.12 8.65
N ALA A 506 6.43 6.80 9.76
CA ALA A 506 6.34 6.18 11.08
C ALA A 506 4.92 5.63 11.31
N MET A 507 4.62 4.56 10.56
CA MET A 507 3.26 4.05 10.41
C MET A 507 2.74 3.32 11.64
N VAL A 508 3.59 2.62 12.40
CA VAL A 508 3.13 1.94 13.63
C VAL A 508 2.86 2.97 14.71
N THR A 509 3.77 3.92 14.87
CA THR A 509 3.68 5.00 15.85
C THR A 509 2.43 5.84 15.62
N ALA A 510 2.22 6.35 14.40
CA ALA A 510 1.07 7.20 14.10
C ALA A 510 -0.22 6.40 13.87
N GLY A 511 -0.11 5.24 13.23
CA GLY A 511 -1.27 4.41 12.87
C GLY A 511 -1.90 3.67 14.04
N THR A 512 -1.12 3.31 15.06
CA THR A 512 -1.60 2.49 16.19
C THR A 512 -1.14 3.00 17.55
N LEU A 513 0.16 3.23 17.78
CA LEU A 513 0.69 3.44 19.14
C LEU A 513 0.28 4.76 19.80
N LEU A 514 0.48 5.89 19.13
CA LEU A 514 0.32 7.22 19.77
C LEU A 514 -0.81 8.03 19.13
N PRO A 515 -1.57 8.81 19.91
CA PRO A 515 -2.60 9.68 19.37
C PRO A 515 -1.99 10.85 18.57
N LYS A 516 -2.72 11.33 17.55
CA LYS A 516 -2.25 12.40 16.66
C LYS A 516 -1.90 13.70 17.41
N GLN A 517 -2.61 13.99 18.50
CA GLN A 517 -2.39 15.16 19.35
C GLN A 517 -0.98 15.14 19.95
N ARG A 518 -0.56 13.97 20.43
CA ARG A 518 0.78 13.76 20.97
C ARG A 518 1.88 13.83 19.91
N LEU A 519 1.56 13.46 18.68
CA LEU A 519 2.47 13.52 17.54
C LEU A 519 2.50 14.91 16.87
N GLY A 520 1.60 15.82 17.23
CA GLY A 520 1.47 17.12 16.60
C GLY A 520 1.11 17.06 15.11
N CYS A 521 0.51 15.96 14.63
CA CYS A 521 0.23 15.76 13.21
C CYS A 521 -1.27 15.88 12.88
N ALA A 522 -1.58 16.49 11.72
CA ALA A 522 -2.95 16.60 11.22
C ALA A 522 -3.42 15.31 10.53
N ASP A 523 -2.50 14.58 9.89
CA ASP A 523 -2.75 13.32 9.22
C ASP A 523 -1.71 12.27 9.63
N VAL A 524 -2.18 11.19 10.27
CA VAL A 524 -1.34 10.06 10.68
C VAL A 524 -0.73 9.33 9.49
N ASN A 525 -1.33 9.42 8.30
CA ASN A 525 -0.80 8.83 7.07
C ASN A 525 0.34 9.66 6.45
N LYS A 526 0.58 10.88 6.92
CA LYS A 526 1.64 11.78 6.44
C LYS A 526 2.61 12.14 7.56
N PHE A 527 2.78 11.23 8.52
CA PHE A 527 3.73 11.40 9.61
C PHE A 527 5.07 10.75 9.24
N TYR A 528 6.04 11.61 8.92
CA TYR A 528 7.36 11.23 8.42
C TYR A 528 8.45 11.50 9.47
N ARG A 529 9.49 10.68 9.45
CA ARG A 529 10.74 10.89 10.19
C ARG A 529 11.90 10.86 9.21
N HIS A 530 12.78 11.86 9.25
CA HIS A 530 13.97 11.91 8.40
C HIS A 530 15.11 11.11 9.03
N THR A 531 14.89 9.79 9.18
CA THR A 531 15.83 8.87 9.83
C THR A 531 16.30 7.75 8.90
N GLY A 532 15.68 7.60 7.72
CA GLY A 532 16.05 6.56 6.76
C GLY A 532 17.44 6.79 6.17
N PRO A 533 18.21 5.74 5.88
CA PRO A 533 19.44 5.87 5.11
C PRO A 533 19.14 6.41 3.71
N ASN A 534 20.02 7.27 3.19
CA ASN A 534 19.98 7.61 1.77
C ASN A 534 20.73 6.56 0.95
N TYR A 535 20.01 5.53 0.52
CA TYR A 535 20.55 4.42 -0.28
C TYR A 535 20.89 4.80 -1.73
N LEU A 536 20.64 6.05 -2.14
CA LEU A 536 21.10 6.56 -3.43
C LEU A 536 22.57 7.01 -3.39
N ARG A 537 23.08 7.28 -2.19
CA ARG A 537 24.48 7.63 -1.97
C ARG A 537 25.27 6.34 -1.99
N GLU A 538 26.24 6.24 -2.89
CA GLU A 538 27.26 5.20 -2.79
C GLU A 538 27.91 5.31 -1.40
N THR A 539 27.75 4.27 -0.59
CA THR A 539 28.61 4.05 0.57
C THR A 539 30.01 3.81 0.03
N ARG A 540 30.82 4.87 -0.01
CA ARG A 540 32.27 4.72 -0.12
C ARG A 540 32.81 3.92 1.05
#